data_AF-A0A3A4VAR8-F1
#
_entry.id   AF-A0A3A4VAR8-F1
#
_cell.length_a   1.000
_cell.length_b   1.000
_cell.length_c   1.000
_cell.angle_alpha   90.00
_cell.angle_beta   90.00
_cell.angle_gamma   90.00
#
_symmetry.space_group_name_H-M   'P 1'
#
loop_
_entity.id
_entity.type
_entity.pdbx_description
1 polymer ?
#
loop_
_entity_poly.entity_id
_entity_poly.type
_entity_poly.pdbx_seq_one_letter_code
_entity_poly.pdbx_strand_id
1 'polypeptide(L)'
;MSINVEVSKTGSESALSTIRKFSRKVQGTGLVKTVRKRRYYARDASKIVKKKRALKLLKRRAEYHKLVREGKIIEAPRRGYSRGPGQSESTSQTRPAEGAPIER
;
A
#
# COMPACT_ATOMS: atom_id res chain seq x y z
N MET A 1 -5.13 7.22 -29.88
CA MET A 1 -4.25 7.55 -28.73
C MET A 1 -4.80 6.82 -27.52
N SER A 2 -4.03 5.93 -26.87
CA SER A 2 -4.52 5.15 -25.72
C SER A 2 -4.19 5.85 -24.40
N ILE A 3 -5.20 6.08 -23.56
CA ILE A 3 -5.02 6.62 -22.21
C ILE A 3 -4.80 5.45 -21.25
N ASN A 4 -3.61 5.39 -20.65
CA ASN A 4 -3.26 4.27 -19.76
C ASN A 4 -3.87 4.42 -18.35
N VAL A 5 -4.00 5.65 -17.85
CA VAL A 5 -4.60 5.96 -16.55
C VAL A 5 -5.29 7.30 -16.63
N GLU A 6 -6.58 7.32 -16.27
CA GLU A 6 -7.37 8.53 -16.11
C GLU A 6 -7.97 8.60 -14.69
N VAL A 7 -7.99 9.81 -14.15
CA VAL A 7 -8.65 10.13 -12.89
C VAL A 7 -9.37 11.46 -13.04
N SER A 8 -10.70 11.43 -12.99
CA SER A 8 -11.54 12.60 -12.83
C SER A 8 -11.75 12.94 -11.36
N LYS A 9 -11.94 14.23 -11.07
CA LYS A 9 -12.35 14.72 -9.76
C LYS A 9 -13.84 14.41 -9.58
N THR A 10 -14.24 13.98 -8.39
CA THR A 10 -15.67 13.72 -8.08
C THR A 10 -16.09 14.55 -6.87
N GLY A 11 -17.17 15.33 -6.99
CA GLY A 11 -17.75 16.10 -5.88
C GLY A 11 -16.77 17.10 -5.23
N SER A 12 -16.72 17.10 -3.90
CA SER A 12 -15.95 18.03 -3.05
C SER A 12 -14.52 17.56 -2.73
N GLU A 13 -13.96 16.64 -3.52
CA GLU A 13 -12.59 16.17 -3.33
C GLU A 13 -11.56 17.33 -3.37
N SER A 14 -10.54 17.28 -2.51
CA SER A 14 -9.41 18.21 -2.60
C SER A 14 -8.49 17.81 -3.75
N ALA A 15 -7.83 18.78 -4.40
CA ALA A 15 -6.89 18.51 -5.50
C ALA A 15 -5.81 17.49 -5.10
N LEU A 16 -5.33 17.58 -3.85
CA LEU A 16 -4.32 16.67 -3.31
C LEU A 16 -4.83 15.23 -3.18
N SER A 17 -6.12 15.03 -2.86
CA SER A 17 -6.72 13.69 -2.84
C SER A 17 -6.79 13.06 -4.24
N THR A 18 -7.11 13.86 -5.26
CA THR A 18 -7.12 13.45 -6.68
C THR A 18 -5.73 13.03 -7.15
N ILE A 19 -4.69 13.81 -6.80
CA ILE A 19 -3.28 13.47 -7.10
C ILE A 19 -2.90 12.13 -6.45
N ARG A 20 -3.23 11.90 -5.17
CA ARG A 20 -2.94 10.61 -4.51
C ARG A 20 -3.64 9.44 -5.20
N LYS A 21 -4.91 9.60 -5.63
CA LYS A 21 -5.63 8.57 -6.40
C LYS A 21 -4.91 8.26 -7.70
N PHE A 22 -4.49 9.30 -8.43
CA PHE A 22 -3.71 9.14 -9.65
C PHE A 22 -2.39 8.40 -9.39
N SER A 23 -1.58 8.83 -8.41
CA SER A 23 -0.33 8.16 -8.06
C SER A 23 -0.52 6.68 -7.71
N ARG A 24 -1.57 6.36 -6.93
CA ARG A 24 -1.91 4.97 -6.59
C ARG A 24 -2.29 4.15 -7.82
N LYS A 25 -3.12 4.70 -8.72
CA LYS A 25 -3.49 4.01 -9.97
C LYS A 25 -2.26 3.77 -10.85
N VAL A 26 -1.39 4.77 -11.03
CA VAL A 26 -0.15 4.67 -11.82
C VAL A 26 0.83 3.65 -11.24
N GLN A 27 0.94 3.57 -9.91
CA GLN A 27 1.77 2.56 -9.24
C GLN A 27 1.19 1.15 -9.40
N GLY A 28 -0.14 1.01 -9.27
CA GLY A 28 -0.85 -0.27 -9.42
C GLY A 28 -0.77 -0.85 -10.84
N THR A 29 -0.78 0.01 -11.88
CA THR A 29 -0.65 -0.44 -13.28
C THR A 29 0.76 -0.91 -13.65
N GLY A 30 1.77 -0.64 -12.81
CA GLY A 30 3.14 -1.07 -13.05
C GLY A 30 3.81 -0.44 -14.28
N LEU A 31 3.23 0.64 -14.86
CA LEU A 31 3.75 1.30 -16.06
C LEU A 31 5.21 1.70 -15.93
N VAL A 32 5.57 2.31 -14.81
CA VAL A 32 6.95 2.73 -14.53
C VAL A 32 7.90 1.53 -14.53
N LYS A 33 7.49 0.39 -13.97
CA LYS A 33 8.28 -0.85 -13.96
C LYS A 33 8.45 -1.40 -15.37
N THR A 34 7.40 -1.39 -16.17
CA THR A 34 7.41 -1.87 -17.56
C THR A 34 8.30 -1.00 -18.45
N VAL A 35 8.15 0.31 -18.40
CA VAL A 35 8.97 1.26 -19.17
C VAL A 35 10.45 1.13 -18.78
N ARG A 36 10.75 1.05 -17.48
CA ARG A 36 12.14 0.82 -17.01
C ARG A 36 12.71 -0.50 -17.52
N LYS A 37 11.91 -1.57 -17.53
CA LYS A 37 12.34 -2.89 -18.05
C LYS A 37 12.58 -2.87 -19.55
N ARG A 38 11.80 -2.10 -20.32
CA ARG A 38 11.87 -2.02 -21.79
C ARG A 38 12.87 -0.99 -22.31
N ARG A 39 13.41 -0.11 -21.45
CA ARG A 39 14.29 1.00 -21.85
C ARG A 39 15.55 0.55 -22.62
N TYR A 40 16.14 -0.56 -22.20
CA TYR A 40 17.36 -1.08 -22.81
C TYR A 40 17.16 -2.53 -23.23
N TYR A 41 17.84 -2.93 -24.30
CA TYR A 41 17.89 -4.32 -24.71
C TYR A 41 18.62 -5.15 -23.66
N ALA A 42 18.04 -6.29 -23.30
CA ALA A 42 18.65 -7.27 -22.42
C ALA A 42 18.53 -8.64 -23.07
N ARG A 43 19.64 -9.39 -23.12
CA ARG A 43 19.62 -10.76 -23.63
C ARG A 43 18.75 -11.66 -22.75
N ASP A 44 18.15 -12.67 -23.36
CA ASP A 44 17.45 -13.70 -22.60
C ASP A 44 18.40 -14.50 -21.72
N ALA A 45 18.00 -14.69 -20.47
CA ALA A 45 18.77 -15.48 -19.51
C ALA A 45 18.63 -16.98 -19.82
N SER A 46 19.74 -17.71 -19.73
CA SER A 46 19.76 -19.17 -19.88
C SER A 46 18.96 -19.87 -18.78
N LYS A 47 18.55 -21.13 -19.05
CA LYS A 47 17.78 -21.96 -18.10
C LYS A 47 18.49 -22.10 -16.74
N ILE A 48 19.82 -22.27 -16.75
CA ILE A 48 20.64 -22.42 -15.54
C ILE A 48 20.62 -21.14 -14.70
N VAL A 49 20.77 -19.97 -15.33
CA VAL A 49 20.74 -18.67 -14.63
C VAL A 49 19.37 -18.43 -13.99
N LYS A 50 18.28 -18.78 -14.69
CA LYS A 50 16.91 -18.73 -14.16
C LYS A 50 16.77 -19.65 -12.93
N LYS A 51 17.24 -20.90 -13.02
CA LYS A 51 17.22 -21.87 -11.90
C LYS A 51 18.01 -21.37 -10.69
N LYS A 52 19.22 -20.85 -10.89
CA LYS A 52 20.06 -20.28 -9.81
C LYS A 52 19.36 -19.12 -9.09
N ARG A 53 18.72 -18.20 -9.83
CA ARG A 53 17.94 -17.10 -9.26
C ARG A 53 16.75 -17.60 -8.44
N ALA A 54 16.02 -18.59 -8.96
CA ALA A 54 14.89 -19.20 -8.26
C ALA A 54 15.32 -19.88 -6.94
N LEU A 55 16.40 -20.66 -6.95
CA LEU A 55 16.94 -21.29 -5.74
C LEU A 55 17.35 -20.26 -4.69
N LYS A 56 17.98 -19.15 -5.09
CA LYS A 56 18.30 -18.04 -4.17
C LYS A 56 17.05 -17.42 -3.53
N LEU A 57 15.98 -17.26 -4.30
CA LEU A 57 14.71 -16.73 -3.80
C LEU A 57 14.06 -17.68 -2.77
N LEU A 58 14.06 -18.99 -3.06
CA LEU A 58 13.52 -20.01 -2.15
C LEU A 58 14.29 -20.06 -0.82
N LYS A 59 15.62 -20.01 -0.87
CA LYS A 59 16.46 -19.95 0.34
C LYS A 59 16.13 -18.75 1.21
N ARG A 60 16.05 -17.55 0.62
CA ARG A 60 15.69 -16.31 1.34
C ARG A 60 14.31 -16.39 1.99
N ARG A 61 13.33 -17.00 1.32
CA ARG A 61 11.98 -17.20 1.89
C ARG A 61 12.02 -18.16 3.07
N ALA A 62 12.73 -19.28 2.95
CA ALA A 62 12.87 -20.24 4.04
C ALA A 62 13.56 -19.63 5.27
N GLU A 63 14.63 -18.87 5.06
CA GLU A 63 15.32 -18.11 6.12
C GLU A 63 14.38 -17.12 6.80
N TYR A 64 13.63 -16.33 6.02
CA TYR A 64 12.64 -15.39 6.56
C TYR A 64 11.58 -16.10 7.42
N HIS A 65 11.00 -17.21 6.93
CA HIS A 65 10.02 -17.97 7.68
C HIS A 65 10.59 -18.56 8.98
N LYS A 66 11.85 -19.01 8.97
CA LYS A 66 12.55 -19.48 10.16
C LYS A 66 12.71 -18.36 11.19
N LEU A 67 13.19 -17.19 10.76
CA LEU A 67 13.40 -16.04 11.64
C LEU A 67 12.10 -15.49 12.23
N VAL A 68 11.01 -15.52 11.46
CA VAL A 68 9.67 -15.19 11.95
C VAL A 68 9.21 -16.17 13.02
N ARG A 69 9.39 -17.48 12.80
CA ARG A 69 9.06 -18.51 13.81
C ARG A 69 9.90 -18.37 15.09
N GLU A 70 11.15 -17.97 14.95
CA GLU A 70 12.05 -17.67 16.07
C GLU A 70 11.72 -16.34 16.77
N GLY A 71 10.73 -15.58 16.29
CA GLY A 71 10.34 -14.28 16.87
C GLY A 71 11.35 -13.15 16.65
N LYS A 72 12.42 -13.38 15.87
CA LYS A 72 13.47 -12.39 15.59
C LYS A 72 13.01 -11.30 14.62
N ILE A 73 11.96 -11.57 13.86
CA ILE A 73 11.38 -10.65 12.89
C ILE A 73 9.88 -10.56 13.16
N ILE A 74 9.39 -9.33 13.33
CA ILE A 74 7.96 -9.04 13.36
C ILE A 74 7.44 -9.11 11.93
N GLU A 75 6.40 -9.91 11.68
CA GLU A 75 5.76 -9.95 10.37
C GLU A 75 5.26 -8.56 10.00
N ALA A 76 5.81 -7.97 8.95
CA ALA A 76 5.30 -6.71 8.45
C ALA A 76 3.85 -6.92 8.01
N PRO A 77 2.91 -6.02 8.38
CA PRO A 77 1.53 -6.15 7.93
C PRO A 77 1.54 -6.24 6.40
N ARG A 78 0.91 -7.30 5.87
CA ARG A 78 0.81 -7.48 4.42
C ARG A 78 0.22 -6.21 3.86
N ARG A 79 1.03 -5.44 3.13
CA ARG A 79 0.65 -4.16 2.52
C ARG A 79 -0.26 -4.43 1.32
N GLY A 80 -1.38 -5.09 1.59
CA GLY A 80 -2.53 -5.26 0.72
C GLY A 80 -3.58 -4.26 1.19
N TYR A 81 -4.07 -3.48 0.23
CA TYR A 81 -5.37 -2.85 0.14
C TYR A 81 -6.42 -3.27 1.19
N SER A 82 -6.27 -2.89 2.46
CA SER A 82 -7.36 -2.96 3.44
C SER A 82 -8.13 -1.66 3.34
N ARG A 83 -9.28 -1.73 2.67
CA ARG A 83 -10.33 -0.71 2.63
C ARG A 83 -11.50 -1.27 3.45
N GLY A 84 -11.66 -0.79 4.67
CA GLY A 84 -12.92 -0.72 5.46
C GLY A 84 -13.29 -1.93 6.34
N PRO A 85 -14.09 -1.75 7.42
CA PRO A 85 -14.93 -0.58 7.73
C PRO A 85 -14.20 0.41 8.66
N GLY A 86 -14.40 1.72 8.62
CA GLY A 86 -15.70 2.38 8.72
C GLY A 86 -15.91 2.76 10.20
N GLN A 87 -15.42 3.96 10.56
CA GLN A 87 -15.79 4.77 11.73
C GLN A 87 -15.95 4.04 13.08
N SER A 88 -14.91 4.05 13.91
CA SER A 88 -15.17 4.25 15.34
C SER A 88 -15.44 5.74 15.50
N GLU A 89 -16.72 6.09 15.55
CA GLU A 89 -17.18 7.34 16.16
C GLU A 89 -16.40 7.51 17.46
N SER A 90 -15.46 8.44 17.49
CA SER A 90 -15.02 8.99 18.76
C SER A 90 -16.24 9.73 19.29
N THR A 91 -16.99 9.06 20.16
CA THR A 91 -18.00 9.66 21.03
C THR A 91 -17.45 10.99 21.52
N SER A 92 -17.96 12.09 20.96
CA SER A 92 -17.80 13.39 21.58
C SER A 92 -18.48 13.26 22.93
N GLN A 93 -17.70 13.11 23.99
CA GLN A 93 -18.21 13.25 25.34
C GLN A 93 -18.76 14.66 25.45
N THR A 94 -20.08 14.79 25.30
CA THR A 94 -20.84 15.94 25.75
C THR A 94 -20.56 16.04 27.25
N ARG A 95 -19.71 16.98 27.64
CA ARG A 95 -19.59 17.36 29.05
C ARG A 95 -20.97 17.87 29.45
N PRO A 96 -21.67 17.29 30.44
CA PRO A 96 -22.84 17.95 30.98
C PRO A 96 -22.36 19.29 31.57
N ALA A 97 -22.94 20.37 31.06
CA ALA A 97 -22.84 21.66 31.69
C ALA A 97 -23.61 21.56 33.02
N GLU A 98 -22.91 21.25 34.10
CA GLU A 98 -23.40 21.55 35.45
C GLU A 98 -23.35 23.06 35.61
N GLY A 99 -24.39 23.72 35.11
CA GLY A 99 -24.85 24.97 35.69
C GLY A 99 -25.34 24.63 37.10
N ALA A 100 -24.55 24.99 38.10
CA ALA A 100 -25.05 25.13 39.46
C ALA A 100 -25.64 26.53 39.60
N PRO A 101 -26.98 26.70 39.65
CA PRO A 101 -27.56 27.83 40.34
C PRO A 101 -27.65 27.46 41.82
N ILE A 102 -26.88 28.12 42.67
CA ILE A 102 -27.26 28.21 44.08
C ILE A 102 -27.40 29.70 44.41
N GLU A 103 -28.61 30.00 44.85
CA GLU A 103 -29.18 31.29 45.17
C GLU A 103 -28.58 31.88 46.46
N ARG A 104 -28.48 33.22 46.46
CA ARG A 104 -28.34 34.19 47.56
C ARG A 104 -27.43 33.87 48.75
#